data_AF-A0A846YSL9-F1
#
_entry.id   AF-A0A846YSL9-F1
#
_cell.length_a   1.000
_cell.length_b   1.000
_cell.length_c   1.000
_cell.angle_alpha   90.00
_cell.angle_beta   90.00
_cell.angle_gamma   90.00
#
_symmetry.space_group_name_H-M   'P 1'
#
loop_
_entity.id
_entity.type
_entity.pdbx_description
1 polymer ?
#
loop_
_entity_poly.entity_id
_entity_poly.type
_entity_poly.pdbx_seq_one_letter_code
_entity_poly.pdbx_strand_id
1 'polypeptide(L)'
;MSTGVPGRTRARDIDRARTAGNLDAAYAEGQLSAAEYHDRIAAARVAKTLGELSDLVADLQQVADAPPAVVPAPRSEYPPSTRARTVDRRAAGELLDRAYGEGQLTEDEHRAATELLAEATTLGDLADITADLQGSRPTPVAPRPPASGRSGRYFAVLTAAALAVAFGAYMLAGRDTGSAASAPPPAAVAPVPEDPRPAPGEPEPLVFAPPNLVTGAGLAQFIAEYRERFGDTVADEVWLYDDHGDIERAVPGQPNRLVSYDYRGGFHQSDDLTTRPVDTPTVDLGALDTGAIGRVLTDAPAIARVPDGVVTHMSFDIETFPPHAGAPTVSVYVSNSFDESGWLMVGPAGEVLRVWPFEG
;
A
#
# COMPACT_ATOMS: atom_id res chain seq x y z
N MET A 1 8.15 18.38 33.64
CA MET A 1 7.19 17.87 32.65
C MET A 1 7.93 17.79 31.32
N SER A 2 8.38 16.60 30.92
CA SER A 2 9.19 16.42 29.71
C SER A 2 8.32 16.45 28.46
N THR A 3 8.48 17.49 27.65
CA THR A 3 8.08 17.50 26.24
C THR A 3 9.00 16.54 25.49
N GLY A 4 8.50 15.35 25.17
CA GLY A 4 9.23 14.40 24.32
C GLY A 4 9.45 15.01 22.95
N VAL A 5 10.71 15.05 22.49
CA VAL A 5 11.06 15.42 21.12
C VAL A 5 10.29 14.49 20.17
N PRO A 6 9.49 15.01 19.22
CA PRO A 6 8.55 14.21 18.40
C PRO A 6 9.21 13.05 17.66
N GLY A 7 10.52 13.13 17.36
CA GLY A 7 11.29 12.05 16.74
C GLY A 7 11.52 10.80 17.59
N ARG A 8 11.23 10.82 18.91
CA ARG A 8 11.41 9.64 19.80
C ARG A 8 10.10 8.97 20.18
N THR A 9 8.96 9.50 19.73
CA THR A 9 7.63 8.94 20.01
C THR A 9 7.39 7.72 19.13
N ARG A 10 6.90 6.62 19.73
CA ARG A 10 6.64 5.37 19.01
C ARG A 10 5.48 5.55 18.03
N ALA A 11 5.65 5.10 16.79
CA ALA A 11 4.60 5.12 15.77
C ALA A 11 3.57 3.99 16.03
N ARG A 12 2.28 4.33 15.97
CA ARG A 12 1.16 3.39 15.96
C ARG A 12 0.83 2.98 14.52
N ASP A 13 0.03 1.93 14.35
CA ASP A 13 -0.42 1.47 13.03
C ASP A 13 -1.16 2.57 12.25
N ILE A 14 -1.97 3.38 12.93
CA ILE A 14 -2.64 4.53 12.31
C ILE A 14 -1.66 5.59 11.78
N ASP A 15 -0.51 5.75 12.44
CA ASP A 15 0.51 6.71 12.01
C ASP A 15 1.26 6.18 10.77
N ARG A 16 1.51 4.85 10.72
CA ARG A 16 2.05 4.16 9.54
C ARG A 16 1.08 4.20 8.35
N ALA A 17 -0.20 3.88 8.56
CA ALA A 17 -1.23 3.90 7.53
C ALA A 17 -1.44 5.32 6.97
N ARG A 18 -1.43 6.35 7.82
CA ARG A 18 -1.47 7.75 7.36
C ARG A 18 -0.27 8.12 6.50
N THR A 19 0.91 7.65 6.87
CA THR A 19 2.15 7.90 6.10
C THR A 19 2.11 7.18 4.76
N ALA A 20 1.61 5.94 4.73
CA ALA A 20 1.37 5.19 3.49
C ALA A 20 0.42 5.95 2.56
N GLY A 21 -0.74 6.40 3.04
CA GLY A 21 -1.67 7.19 2.21
C GLY A 21 -1.06 8.49 1.64
N ASN A 22 -0.11 9.13 2.34
CA ASN A 22 0.62 10.27 1.80
C ASN A 22 1.63 9.88 0.71
N LEU A 23 2.29 8.71 0.87
CA LEU A 23 3.19 8.16 -0.14
C LEU A 23 2.41 7.73 -1.39
N ASP A 24 1.22 7.14 -1.22
CA ASP A 24 0.32 6.76 -2.31
C ASP A 24 -0.12 7.99 -3.11
N ALA A 25 -0.50 9.07 -2.42
CA ALA A 25 -0.84 10.34 -3.05
C ALA A 25 0.37 10.94 -3.79
N ALA A 26 1.55 10.95 -3.17
CA ALA A 26 2.77 11.46 -3.80
C ALA A 26 3.20 10.64 -5.02
N TYR A 27 2.98 9.32 -5.01
CA TYR A 27 3.19 8.46 -6.18
C TYR A 27 2.17 8.76 -7.28
N ALA A 28 0.88 8.87 -6.94
CA ALA A 28 -0.17 9.22 -7.89
C ALA A 28 0.03 10.61 -8.53
N GLU A 29 0.64 11.55 -7.79
CA GLU A 29 1.01 12.88 -8.27
C GLU A 29 2.37 12.94 -9.00
N GLY A 30 3.07 11.81 -9.13
CA GLY A 30 4.36 11.72 -9.84
C GLY A 30 5.55 12.36 -9.08
N GLN A 31 5.43 12.56 -7.78
CA GLN A 31 6.52 13.09 -6.94
C GLN A 31 7.49 12.02 -6.47
N LEU A 32 7.05 10.76 -6.50
CA LEU A 32 7.84 9.58 -6.22
C LEU A 32 7.88 8.71 -7.47
N SER A 33 9.07 8.26 -7.86
CA SER A 33 9.18 7.15 -8.80
C SER A 33 8.64 5.86 -8.15
N ALA A 34 8.29 4.86 -8.96
CA ALA A 34 7.80 3.59 -8.43
C ALA A 34 8.82 2.95 -7.46
N ALA A 35 10.11 2.92 -7.79
CA ALA A 35 11.12 2.35 -6.91
C ALA A 35 11.20 3.08 -5.56
N GLU A 36 11.17 4.42 -5.57
CA GLU A 36 11.19 5.21 -4.33
C GLU A 36 9.90 5.04 -3.51
N TYR A 37 8.76 4.92 -4.17
CA TYR A 37 7.49 4.63 -3.51
C TYR A 37 7.54 3.28 -2.78
N HIS A 38 8.00 2.21 -3.45
CA HIS A 38 8.10 0.88 -2.83
C HIS A 38 9.10 0.88 -1.65
N ASP A 39 10.27 1.49 -1.82
CA ASP A 39 11.27 1.59 -0.77
C ASP A 39 10.73 2.37 0.45
N ARG A 40 9.98 3.45 0.22
CA ARG A 40 9.39 4.27 1.28
C ARG A 40 8.18 3.61 1.94
N ILE A 41 7.35 2.88 1.20
CA ILE A 41 6.24 2.10 1.76
C ILE A 41 6.78 0.97 2.65
N ALA A 42 7.80 0.24 2.19
CA ALA A 42 8.47 -0.77 2.99
C ALA A 42 9.09 -0.16 4.27
N ALA A 43 9.76 0.99 4.14
CA ALA A 43 10.32 1.70 5.28
C ALA A 43 9.24 2.21 6.26
N ALA A 44 8.10 2.70 5.75
CA ALA A 44 6.98 3.17 6.57
C ALA A 44 6.34 2.03 7.36
N ARG A 45 6.21 0.83 6.77
CA ARG A 45 5.65 -0.36 7.43
C ARG A 45 6.49 -0.81 8.63
N VAL A 46 7.83 -0.72 8.54
CA VAL A 46 8.74 -1.13 9.62
C VAL A 46 9.16 0.00 10.58
N ALA A 47 8.76 1.24 10.29
CA ALA A 47 9.10 2.40 11.09
C ALA A 47 8.53 2.29 12.52
N LYS A 48 9.42 2.50 13.49
CA LYS A 48 9.14 2.37 14.92
C LYS A 48 8.80 3.71 15.55
N THR A 49 9.18 4.82 14.92
CA THR A 49 9.05 6.17 15.47
C THR A 49 8.35 7.13 14.52
N LEU A 50 7.69 8.15 15.08
CA LEU A 50 7.11 9.24 14.30
C LEU A 50 8.18 10.07 13.57
N GLY A 51 9.42 10.08 14.06
CA GLY A 51 10.54 10.72 13.37
C GLY A 51 10.87 10.01 12.06
N GLU A 52 11.05 8.69 12.11
CA GLU A 52 11.28 7.86 10.92
C GLU A 52 10.16 8.03 9.88
N LEU A 53 8.89 8.04 10.31
CA LEU A 53 7.76 8.29 9.41
C LEU A 53 7.76 9.72 8.82
N SER A 54 8.10 10.73 9.63
CA SER A 54 8.18 12.11 9.17
C SER A 54 9.30 12.31 8.15
N ASP A 55 10.43 11.62 8.31
CA ASP A 55 11.57 11.73 7.41
C ASP A 55 11.24 11.17 6.01
N LEU A 56 10.41 10.12 5.93
CA LEU A 56 10.00 9.48 4.67
C LEU A 56 9.13 10.38 3.77
N VAL A 57 8.49 11.39 4.34
CA VAL A 57 7.60 12.32 3.62
C VAL A 57 8.09 13.77 3.66
N ALA A 58 9.28 14.03 4.21
CA ALA A 58 9.78 15.37 4.48
C ALA A 58 10.12 16.17 3.22
N ASP A 59 10.53 15.48 2.16
CA ASP A 59 10.93 16.02 0.86
C ASP A 59 9.78 16.06 -0.16
N LEU A 60 8.64 15.43 0.17
CA LEU A 60 7.47 15.40 -0.68
C LEU A 60 6.77 16.76 -0.63
N GLN A 61 6.42 17.27 -1.81
CA GLN A 61 5.52 18.40 -1.92
C GLN A 61 4.13 17.88 -1.56
N GLN A 62 3.80 17.84 -0.28
CA GLN A 62 2.38 17.78 0.05
C GLN A 62 1.74 18.97 -0.65
N VAL A 63 0.75 18.71 -1.51
CA VAL A 63 -0.34 19.66 -1.65
C VAL A 63 -0.84 19.80 -0.22
N ALA A 64 -0.31 20.79 0.51
CA ALA A 64 -0.93 21.26 1.72
C ALA A 64 -2.35 21.52 1.26
N ASP A 65 -3.26 20.65 1.70
CA ASP A 65 -4.68 20.61 1.35
C ASP A 65 -5.01 22.01 0.87
N ALA A 66 -5.11 22.22 -0.45
CA ALA A 66 -5.47 23.54 -0.94
C ALA A 66 -6.81 23.77 -0.26
N PRO A 67 -6.89 24.63 0.78
CA PRO A 67 -7.88 24.45 1.83
C PRO A 67 -9.21 24.44 1.12
N PRO A 68 -9.95 23.31 1.18
CA PRO A 68 -10.78 22.78 0.10
C PRO A 68 -11.41 23.90 -0.69
N ALA A 69 -10.72 24.34 -1.75
CA ALA A 69 -10.80 25.67 -2.35
C ALA A 69 -11.85 26.58 -1.70
N VAL A 70 -11.67 27.03 -0.44
CA VAL A 70 -12.76 27.43 0.48
C VAL A 70 -13.99 27.77 -0.33
N VAL A 71 -14.81 26.75 -0.64
CA VAL A 71 -16.21 27.03 -0.92
C VAL A 71 -16.54 27.64 0.42
N PRO A 72 -16.81 28.96 0.50
CA PRO A 72 -17.18 29.53 1.78
C PRO A 72 -18.23 28.56 2.28
N ALA A 73 -17.93 27.85 3.39
CA ALA A 73 -18.94 27.05 4.05
C ALA A 73 -20.11 27.99 4.09
N PRO A 74 -21.26 27.67 3.48
CA PRO A 74 -22.35 28.62 3.43
C PRO A 74 -22.56 28.95 4.89
N ARG A 75 -22.14 30.15 5.31
CA ARG A 75 -22.49 30.71 6.61
C ARG A 75 -23.97 30.52 6.60
N SER A 76 -24.52 29.60 7.40
CA SER A 76 -25.87 29.07 7.20
C SER A 76 -26.81 30.20 6.78
N GLU A 77 -26.91 30.40 5.47
CA GLU A 77 -27.63 31.54 4.90
C GLU A 77 -29.13 31.23 4.97
N TYR A 78 -29.39 29.97 5.28
CA TYR A 78 -30.62 29.32 5.61
C TYR A 78 -30.94 29.53 7.10
N PRO A 79 -32.18 29.96 7.40
CA PRO A 79 -32.68 30.06 8.77
C PRO A 79 -32.50 28.74 9.56
N PRO A 80 -32.37 28.78 10.89
CA PRO A 80 -32.26 27.58 11.72
C PRO A 80 -33.46 26.64 11.57
N SER A 81 -34.63 27.15 11.17
CA SER A 81 -35.82 26.36 10.85
C SER A 81 -35.73 25.56 9.55
N THR A 82 -34.64 25.67 8.80
CA THR A 82 -34.44 24.93 7.55
C THR A 82 -34.22 23.46 7.85
N ARG A 83 -34.89 22.58 7.12
CA ARG A 83 -34.76 21.13 7.28
C ARG A 83 -33.33 20.68 6.98
N ALA A 84 -32.74 19.91 7.89
CA ALA A 84 -31.42 19.34 7.73
C ALA A 84 -31.43 18.22 6.67
N ARG A 85 -30.42 18.23 5.78
CA ARG A 85 -30.19 17.15 4.81
C ARG A 85 -29.42 16.01 5.46
N THR A 86 -29.36 14.87 4.78
CA THR A 86 -28.57 13.71 5.22
C THR A 86 -27.08 14.03 5.37
N VAL A 87 -26.55 14.91 4.53
CA VAL A 87 -25.18 15.44 4.64
C VAL A 87 -24.99 16.26 5.93
N ASP A 88 -25.95 17.11 6.29
CA ASP A 88 -25.86 17.95 7.49
C ASP A 88 -25.91 17.07 8.77
N ARG A 89 -26.80 16.06 8.79
CA ARG A 89 -26.88 15.08 9.89
C ARG A 89 -25.62 14.22 10.01
N ARG A 90 -25.02 13.80 8.89
CA ARG A 90 -23.77 13.03 8.89
C ARG A 90 -22.62 13.88 9.46
N ALA A 91 -22.49 15.13 9.04
CA ALA A 91 -21.46 16.03 9.53
C ALA A 91 -21.56 16.29 11.05
N ALA A 92 -22.78 16.41 11.57
CA ALA A 92 -23.01 16.51 13.01
C ALA A 92 -22.64 15.22 13.77
N GLY A 93 -22.93 14.04 13.19
CA GLY A 93 -22.52 12.74 13.76
C GLY A 93 -20.99 12.58 13.84
N GLU A 94 -20.28 12.94 12.77
CA GLU A 94 -18.81 12.91 12.75
C GLU A 94 -18.18 13.86 13.80
N LEU A 95 -18.84 14.99 14.09
CA LEU A 95 -18.43 15.88 15.18
C LEU A 95 -18.63 15.24 16.56
N LEU A 96 -19.74 14.54 16.79
CA LEU A 96 -20.02 13.84 18.05
C LEU A 96 -19.03 12.68 18.28
N ASP A 97 -18.75 11.88 17.25
CA ASP A 97 -17.81 10.76 17.33
C ASP A 97 -16.39 11.23 17.60
N ARG A 98 -15.98 12.33 16.96
CA ARG A 98 -14.70 12.99 17.24
C ARG A 98 -14.63 13.51 18.67
N ALA A 99 -15.67 14.21 19.12
CA ALA A 99 -15.74 14.74 20.48
C ALA A 99 -15.68 13.63 21.54
N TYR A 100 -16.32 12.47 21.29
CA TYR A 100 -16.20 11.29 22.13
C TYR A 100 -14.78 10.71 22.12
N GLY A 101 -14.17 10.55 20.94
CA GLY A 101 -12.79 10.06 20.81
C GLY A 101 -11.74 10.98 21.47
N GLU A 102 -12.01 12.28 21.53
CA GLU A 102 -11.19 13.28 22.21
C GLU A 102 -11.50 13.40 23.71
N GLY A 103 -12.52 12.69 24.21
CA GLY A 103 -12.95 12.71 25.60
C GLY A 103 -13.70 13.97 26.03
N GLN A 104 -14.23 14.75 25.07
CA GLN A 104 -15.09 15.90 25.35
C GLN A 104 -16.52 15.49 25.73
N LEU A 105 -16.94 14.30 25.29
CA LEU A 105 -18.19 13.65 25.68
C LEU A 105 -17.89 12.35 26.43
N THR A 106 -18.61 12.11 27.53
CA THR A 106 -18.65 10.78 28.16
C THR A 106 -19.49 9.81 27.33
N GLU A 107 -19.41 8.51 27.61
CA GLU A 107 -20.18 7.48 26.89
C GLU A 107 -21.70 7.71 26.99
N ASP A 108 -22.17 8.12 28.17
CA ASP A 108 -23.60 8.42 28.39
C ASP A 108 -24.04 9.68 27.63
N GLU A 109 -23.18 10.71 27.57
CA GLU A 109 -23.45 11.94 26.83
C GLU A 109 -23.40 11.72 25.31
N HIS A 110 -22.45 10.92 24.81
CA HIS A 110 -22.38 10.55 23.39
C HIS A 110 -23.61 9.75 22.95
N ARG A 111 -24.07 8.81 23.79
CA ARG A 111 -25.31 8.05 23.53
C ARG A 111 -26.53 8.97 23.48
N ALA A 112 -26.69 9.84 24.46
CA ALA A 112 -27.78 10.81 24.49
C ALA A 112 -27.73 11.80 23.30
N ALA A 113 -26.54 12.28 22.93
CA ALA A 113 -26.36 13.17 21.78
C ALA A 113 -26.66 12.47 20.44
N THR A 114 -26.35 11.17 20.33
CA THR A 114 -26.68 10.36 19.15
C THR A 114 -28.18 10.12 19.00
N GLU A 115 -28.89 9.91 20.11
CA GLU A 115 -30.35 9.82 20.13
C GLU A 115 -31.00 11.15 19.70
N LEU A 116 -30.53 12.27 20.25
CA LEU A 116 -30.99 13.61 19.85
C LEU A 116 -30.69 13.92 18.37
N LEU A 117 -29.54 13.46 17.86
CA LEU A 117 -29.18 13.60 16.44
C LEU A 117 -30.14 12.84 15.52
N ALA A 118 -30.63 11.67 15.95
CA ALA A 118 -31.60 10.88 15.19
C ALA A 118 -32.98 11.57 15.10
N GLU A 119 -33.34 12.35 16.12
CA GLU A 119 -34.60 13.11 16.20
C GLU A 119 -34.50 14.50 15.56
N ALA A 120 -33.29 15.04 15.37
CA ALA A 120 -33.05 16.34 14.78
C ALA A 120 -33.57 16.45 13.33
N THR A 121 -34.40 17.46 13.08
CA THR A 121 -35.01 17.69 11.76
C THR A 121 -34.55 18.98 11.10
N THR A 122 -34.01 19.92 11.87
CA THR A 122 -33.62 21.24 11.40
C THR A 122 -32.13 21.51 11.58
N LEU A 123 -31.60 22.49 10.82
CA LEU A 123 -30.22 22.96 10.99
C LEU A 123 -30.01 23.60 12.37
N GLY A 124 -31.05 24.19 12.97
CA GLY A 124 -31.03 24.67 14.34
C GLY A 124 -30.84 23.54 15.36
N ASP A 125 -31.60 22.45 15.21
CA ASP A 125 -31.48 21.27 16.08
C ASP A 125 -30.04 20.72 16.07
N LEU A 126 -29.43 20.63 14.89
CA LEU A 126 -28.04 20.16 14.74
C LEU A 126 -27.02 21.13 15.32
N ALA A 127 -27.25 22.43 15.18
CA ALA A 127 -26.38 23.46 15.74
C ALA A 127 -26.44 23.45 17.27
N ASP A 128 -27.61 23.26 17.86
CA ASP A 128 -27.79 23.19 19.32
C ASP A 128 -27.09 21.96 19.90
N ILE A 129 -27.17 20.81 19.24
CA ILE A 129 -26.49 19.55 19.66
C ILE A 129 -24.96 19.67 19.61
N THR A 130 -24.41 20.53 18.76
CA THR A 130 -22.95 20.64 18.53
C THR A 130 -22.34 21.95 19.05
N ALA A 131 -23.13 22.82 19.69
CA ALA A 131 -22.73 24.18 20.06
C ALA A 131 -21.63 24.24 21.14
N ASP A 132 -21.61 23.26 22.02
CA ASP A 132 -20.70 23.15 23.17
C ASP A 132 -19.41 22.39 22.85
N LEU A 133 -19.37 21.67 21.73
CA LEU A 133 -18.20 20.90 21.28
C LEU A 133 -17.07 21.82 20.80
N GLN A 134 -15.85 21.54 21.26
CA GLN A 134 -14.67 22.24 20.78
C GLN A 134 -14.36 21.76 19.35
N GLY A 135 -14.35 22.72 18.41
CA GLY A 135 -14.27 22.45 16.97
C GLY A 135 -15.38 23.13 16.16
N SER A 136 -16.49 23.51 16.82
CA SER A 136 -17.64 24.20 16.19
C SER A 136 -17.42 25.69 15.93
N ARG A 137 -16.29 26.28 16.34
CA ARG A 137 -15.94 27.69 16.10
C ARG A 137 -14.85 27.80 15.03
N PRO A 138 -15.05 28.60 13.96
CA PRO A 138 -13.96 28.94 13.05
C PRO A 138 -12.86 29.68 13.82
N THR A 139 -11.63 29.21 13.69
CA THR A 139 -10.43 29.87 14.20
C THR A 139 -10.32 31.31 13.66
N PRO A 140 -10.00 32.32 14.49
CA PRO A 140 -9.73 33.67 13.99
C PRO A 140 -8.52 33.63 13.04
N VAL A 141 -8.73 34.06 11.80
CA VAL A 141 -7.68 34.12 10.77
C VAL A 141 -6.56 35.06 11.21
N ALA A 142 -5.34 34.56 11.33
CA ALA A 142 -4.15 35.37 11.58
C ALA A 142 -3.85 36.31 10.38
N PRO A 143 -3.36 37.54 10.59
CA PRO A 143 -3.09 38.48 9.50
C PRO A 143 -1.93 38.00 8.61
N ARG A 144 -2.10 38.11 7.27
CA ARG A 144 -1.07 37.76 6.28
C ARG A 144 0.18 38.64 6.42
N PRO A 145 1.40 38.08 6.36
CA PRO A 145 2.62 38.87 6.22
C PRO A 145 2.77 39.42 4.78
N PRO A 146 3.41 40.58 4.59
CA PRO A 146 3.49 41.23 3.29
C PRO A 146 4.51 40.56 2.36
N ALA A 147 4.18 40.52 1.08
CA ALA A 147 5.05 40.06 0.01
C ALA A 147 6.18 41.08 -0.29
N SER A 148 7.41 40.59 -0.32
CA SER A 148 8.57 41.19 -0.99
C SER A 148 9.43 40.01 -1.48
N GLY A 149 10.07 39.96 -2.64
CA GLY A 149 10.49 41.01 -3.56
C GLY A 149 11.93 40.72 -3.97
N ARG A 150 12.12 39.84 -4.98
CA ARG A 150 13.24 39.79 -5.96
C ARG A 150 14.68 40.14 -5.52
N SER A 151 15.55 39.13 -5.38
CA SER A 151 16.99 39.09 -5.74
C SER A 151 17.59 37.81 -5.13
N GLY A 152 18.47 37.00 -5.72
CA GLY A 152 19.39 37.14 -6.82
C GLY A 152 20.60 36.24 -6.52
N ARG A 153 20.67 35.09 -7.20
CA ARG A 153 21.83 34.30 -7.64
C ARG A 153 22.97 33.84 -6.68
N TYR A 154 23.43 32.62 -7.00
CA TYR A 154 24.72 31.97 -6.76
C TYR A 154 25.02 31.42 -5.34
N PHE A 155 25.05 30.09 -5.22
CA PHE A 155 26.33 29.36 -5.18
C PHE A 155 26.17 28.03 -5.91
N ALA A 156 27.12 27.76 -6.79
CA ALA A 156 27.28 26.51 -7.49
C ALA A 156 28.54 25.81 -6.95
N VAL A 157 28.66 24.52 -7.29
CA VAL A 157 29.91 23.76 -7.55
C VAL A 157 30.46 22.86 -6.41
N LEU A 158 30.37 21.54 -6.71
CA LEU A 158 31.26 20.39 -6.37
C LEU A 158 31.17 19.83 -4.94
N THR A 159 31.02 18.51 -4.74
CA THR A 159 32.00 17.47 -5.11
C THR A 159 31.42 16.07 -5.33
N ALA A 160 32.07 15.33 -6.24
CA ALA A 160 31.91 13.90 -6.47
C ALA A 160 32.85 13.06 -5.57
N ALA A 161 32.39 11.84 -5.30
CA ALA A 161 33.13 10.61 -4.99
C ALA A 161 33.87 10.44 -3.64
N ALA A 162 33.73 9.21 -3.13
CA ALA A 162 34.50 8.48 -2.12
C ALA A 162 34.05 8.62 -0.66
N LEU A 163 33.39 7.57 -0.14
CA LEU A 163 33.85 6.84 1.04
C LEU A 163 33.30 5.39 1.02
N ALA A 164 33.95 4.54 0.23
CA ALA A 164 34.02 3.11 0.49
C ALA A 164 35.18 2.86 1.46
N VAL A 165 34.96 3.01 2.78
CA VAL A 165 35.75 2.36 3.84
C VAL A 165 34.88 2.30 5.10
N ALA A 166 34.16 1.19 5.31
CA ALA A 166 33.88 0.64 6.64
C ALA A 166 33.00 -0.63 6.54
N PHE A 167 33.53 -1.73 6.00
CA PHE A 167 33.46 -3.05 6.65
C PHE A 167 34.31 -4.07 5.87
N GLY A 168 35.61 -4.05 6.13
CA GLY A 168 36.58 -5.01 5.63
C GLY A 168 37.63 -5.25 6.70
N ALA A 169 37.24 -5.90 7.80
CA ALA A 169 38.16 -6.49 8.76
C ALA A 169 37.41 -7.40 9.74
N TYR A 170 37.23 -8.68 9.40
CA TYR A 170 37.61 -9.78 10.30
C TYR A 170 37.59 -11.12 9.55
N MET A 171 38.69 -11.48 8.90
CA MET A 171 39.02 -12.88 8.64
C MET A 171 40.54 -13.09 8.73
N LEU A 172 40.89 -14.10 9.53
CA LEU A 172 42.14 -14.85 9.66
C LEU A 172 43.32 -14.24 10.42
N ALA A 173 43.48 -14.75 11.66
CA ALA A 173 44.77 -15.14 12.20
C ALA A 173 44.78 -16.67 12.38
N GLY A 174 45.81 -17.33 11.85
CA GLY A 174 46.01 -18.77 11.97
C GLY A 174 46.70 -19.38 10.75
N ARG A 175 47.90 -18.91 10.39
CA ARG A 175 48.86 -19.71 9.63
C ARG A 175 49.73 -20.45 10.62
N ASP A 176 49.98 -21.73 10.36
CA ASP A 176 51.30 -22.32 10.62
C ASP A 176 51.66 -23.38 9.55
N THR A 177 52.68 -23.01 8.79
CA THR A 177 53.80 -23.76 8.20
C THR A 177 53.69 -25.24 7.80
N GLY A 178 54.20 -25.55 6.60
CA GLY A 178 54.72 -26.88 6.26
C GLY A 178 54.98 -27.12 4.77
N SER A 179 56.17 -26.76 4.29
CA SER A 179 56.70 -27.10 2.96
C SER A 179 57.33 -28.49 2.94
N ALA A 180 57.13 -29.27 1.86
CA ALA A 180 58.18 -29.95 1.07
C ALA A 180 57.60 -31.05 0.16
N ALA A 181 58.15 -31.18 -1.05
CA ALA A 181 57.90 -32.27 -1.99
C ALA A 181 59.05 -33.30 -1.98
N SER A 182 58.75 -34.61 -1.91
CA SER A 182 59.34 -35.73 -2.71
C SER A 182 58.95 -37.14 -2.19
N ALA A 183 58.84 -38.11 -3.13
CA ALA A 183 58.21 -39.46 -3.16
C ALA A 183 58.97 -40.63 -2.45
N PRO A 184 58.65 -41.98 -2.55
CA PRO A 184 57.59 -42.77 -3.26
C PRO A 184 56.94 -43.95 -2.39
N PRO A 185 56.36 -45.09 -2.90
CA PRO A 185 55.06 -45.70 -2.48
C PRO A 185 55.13 -46.98 -1.58
N PRO A 186 54.00 -47.57 -1.13
CA PRO A 186 53.46 -48.83 -1.71
C PRO A 186 51.90 -48.89 -1.59
N ALA A 187 51.09 -49.85 -2.05
CA ALA A 187 51.22 -51.12 -2.75
C ALA A 187 49.95 -51.26 -3.62
N ALA A 188 50.08 -51.92 -4.77
CA ALA A 188 48.98 -52.22 -5.67
C ALA A 188 47.96 -53.16 -5.01
N VAL A 189 46.68 -52.81 -5.10
CA VAL A 189 45.57 -53.78 -5.03
C VAL A 189 44.96 -53.84 -6.43
N ALA A 190 44.92 -55.04 -6.99
CA ALA A 190 44.45 -55.30 -8.35
C ALA A 190 42.95 -54.92 -8.51
N PRO A 191 42.54 -54.40 -9.68
CA PRO A 191 41.15 -54.03 -9.92
C PRO A 191 40.29 -55.29 -10.15
N VAL A 192 39.16 -55.36 -9.45
CA VAL A 192 38.01 -56.18 -9.84
C VAL A 192 37.30 -55.43 -10.97
N PRO A 193 37.00 -56.06 -12.12
CA PRO A 193 36.29 -55.39 -13.19
C PRO A 193 34.80 -55.30 -12.83
N GLU A 194 34.36 -54.13 -12.39
CA GLU A 194 32.94 -53.77 -12.34
C GLU A 194 32.53 -53.07 -13.64
N ASP A 195 31.54 -53.68 -14.26
CA ASP A 195 30.81 -53.27 -15.45
C ASP A 195 30.30 -51.81 -15.29
N PRO A 196 30.67 -50.84 -16.15
CA PRO A 196 30.25 -49.45 -15.99
C PRO A 196 28.79 -49.29 -16.40
N ARG A 197 27.89 -49.55 -15.44
CA ARG A 197 26.51 -49.06 -15.51
C ARG A 197 26.59 -47.54 -15.28
N PRO A 198 26.14 -46.69 -16.23
CA PRO A 198 26.11 -45.25 -15.99
C PRO A 198 25.21 -44.99 -14.78
N ALA A 199 25.73 -44.24 -13.80
CA ALA A 199 24.90 -43.69 -12.73
C ALA A 199 23.75 -42.89 -13.38
N PRO A 200 22.50 -43.00 -12.90
CA PRO A 200 21.48 -42.04 -13.31
C PRO A 200 22.02 -40.65 -12.99
N GLY A 201 22.12 -39.78 -14.00
CA GLY A 201 22.48 -38.40 -13.77
C GLY A 201 21.54 -37.81 -12.73
N GLU A 202 22.09 -37.09 -11.76
CA GLU A 202 21.29 -36.25 -10.88
C GLU A 202 20.40 -35.38 -11.78
N PRO A 203 19.06 -35.38 -11.60
CA PRO A 203 18.20 -34.57 -12.43
C PRO A 203 18.62 -33.11 -12.27
N GLU A 204 18.99 -32.46 -13.37
CA GLU A 204 19.24 -31.02 -13.37
C GLU A 204 18.01 -30.33 -12.78
N PRO A 205 18.15 -29.44 -11.78
CA PRO A 205 17.01 -28.72 -11.25
C PRO A 205 16.39 -27.91 -12.39
N LEU A 206 15.19 -28.31 -12.80
CA LEU A 206 14.38 -27.57 -13.76
C LEU A 206 13.94 -26.27 -13.07
N VAL A 207 14.73 -25.22 -13.25
CA VAL A 207 14.36 -23.86 -12.86
C VAL A 207 13.38 -23.34 -13.91
N PHE A 208 12.09 -23.58 -13.72
CA PHE A 208 11.07 -22.83 -14.43
C PHE A 208 11.13 -21.40 -13.90
N ALA A 209 11.42 -20.42 -14.77
CA ALA A 209 11.25 -19.03 -14.39
C ALA A 209 9.80 -18.83 -13.90
N PRO A 210 9.58 -18.17 -12.74
CA PRO A 210 8.23 -17.86 -12.29
C PRO A 210 7.49 -17.17 -13.44
N PRO A 211 6.28 -17.61 -13.80
CA PRO A 211 5.53 -16.95 -14.85
C PRO A 211 5.21 -15.53 -14.40
N ASN A 212 5.24 -14.60 -15.35
CA ASN A 212 4.85 -13.22 -15.09
C ASN A 212 3.38 -13.18 -14.63
N LEU A 213 3.12 -12.76 -13.39
CA LEU A 213 1.79 -12.81 -12.79
C LEU A 213 0.83 -11.76 -13.35
N VAL A 214 1.34 -10.66 -13.92
CA VAL A 214 0.55 -9.69 -14.69
C VAL A 214 0.31 -10.12 -16.14
N THR A 215 0.10 -11.43 -16.34
CA THR A 215 -0.34 -12.02 -17.61
C THR A 215 -1.49 -12.99 -17.37
N GLY A 216 -2.29 -13.28 -18.40
CA GLY A 216 -3.38 -14.27 -18.26
C GLY A 216 -2.90 -15.66 -17.86
N ALA A 217 -1.72 -16.08 -18.33
CA ALA A 217 -1.13 -17.37 -17.97
C ALA A 217 -0.60 -17.39 -16.53
N GLY A 218 0.10 -16.34 -16.10
CA GLY A 218 0.58 -16.22 -14.72
C GLY A 218 -0.56 -16.09 -13.71
N LEU A 219 -1.59 -15.31 -14.02
CA LEU A 219 -2.80 -15.22 -13.21
C LEU A 219 -3.51 -16.58 -13.07
N ALA A 220 -3.65 -17.32 -14.18
CA ALA A 220 -4.25 -18.65 -14.14
C ALA A 220 -3.45 -19.63 -13.27
N GLN A 221 -2.12 -19.57 -13.33
CA GLN A 221 -1.25 -20.36 -12.47
C GLN A 221 -1.38 -19.97 -10.99
N PHE A 222 -1.33 -18.67 -10.68
CA PHE A 222 -1.50 -18.16 -9.32
C PHE A 222 -2.81 -18.66 -8.70
N ILE A 223 -3.94 -18.56 -9.41
CA ILE A 223 -5.25 -19.01 -8.92
C ILE A 223 -5.27 -20.53 -8.70
N ALA A 224 -4.61 -21.31 -9.57
CA ALA A 224 -4.51 -22.76 -9.40
C ALA A 224 -3.71 -23.13 -8.14
N GLU A 225 -2.56 -22.50 -7.93
CA GLU A 225 -1.72 -22.71 -6.74
C GLU A 225 -2.38 -22.21 -5.46
N TYR A 226 -3.11 -21.09 -5.53
CA TYR A 226 -3.93 -20.57 -4.43
C TYR A 226 -4.94 -21.62 -3.99
N ARG A 227 -5.68 -22.18 -4.95
CA ARG A 227 -6.68 -23.23 -4.69
C ARG A 227 -6.07 -24.48 -4.09
N GLU A 228 -4.91 -24.91 -4.60
CA GLU A 228 -4.20 -26.06 -4.06
C GLU A 228 -3.74 -25.82 -2.61
N ARG A 229 -3.22 -24.62 -2.33
CA ARG A 229 -2.70 -24.26 -1.01
C ARG A 229 -3.79 -24.14 0.04
N PHE A 230 -4.90 -23.50 -0.31
CA PHE A 230 -5.90 -23.04 0.65
C PHE A 230 -7.22 -23.83 0.61
N GLY A 231 -7.48 -24.56 -0.47
CA GLY A 231 -8.70 -25.35 -0.66
C GLY A 231 -9.91 -24.54 -1.14
N ASP A 232 -9.75 -23.23 -1.33
CA ASP A 232 -10.74 -22.29 -1.87
C ASP A 232 -10.04 -21.26 -2.77
N THR A 233 -10.79 -20.28 -3.28
CA THR A 233 -10.24 -19.14 -4.04
C THR A 233 -10.67 -17.80 -3.47
N VAL A 234 -10.97 -17.76 -2.17
CA VAL A 234 -11.54 -16.58 -1.52
C VAL A 234 -10.44 -15.82 -0.78
N ALA A 235 -10.23 -14.58 -1.21
CA ALA A 235 -9.30 -13.63 -0.61
C ALA A 235 -10.02 -12.33 -0.25
N ASP A 236 -9.46 -11.55 0.65
CA ASP A 236 -9.94 -10.20 0.95
C ASP A 236 -9.45 -9.25 -0.14
N GLU A 237 -8.13 -9.28 -0.36
CA GLU A 237 -7.41 -8.44 -1.30
C GLU A 237 -6.18 -9.19 -1.82
N VAL A 238 -5.86 -9.00 -3.10
CA VAL A 238 -4.67 -9.58 -3.73
C VAL A 238 -3.99 -8.55 -4.59
N TRP A 239 -2.68 -8.36 -4.42
CA TRP A 239 -1.83 -7.55 -5.26
C TRP A 239 -0.87 -8.45 -6.02
N LEU A 240 -0.82 -8.35 -7.34
CA LEU A 240 0.11 -9.11 -8.18
C LEU A 240 0.99 -8.15 -8.99
N TYR A 241 2.29 -8.33 -8.85
CA TYR A 241 3.36 -7.74 -9.66
C TYR A 241 3.82 -8.76 -10.70
N ASP A 242 4.82 -8.43 -11.52
CA ASP A 242 5.33 -9.38 -12.51
C ASP A 242 6.00 -10.61 -11.85
N ASP A 243 6.74 -10.44 -10.77
CA ASP A 243 7.55 -11.49 -10.13
C ASP A 243 7.02 -11.97 -8.76
N HIS A 244 6.08 -11.25 -8.14
CA HIS A 244 5.54 -11.58 -6.82
C HIS A 244 4.11 -11.10 -6.61
N GLY A 245 3.51 -11.51 -5.50
CA GLY A 245 2.24 -10.95 -5.06
C GLY A 245 2.07 -10.95 -3.56
N ASP A 246 1.14 -10.12 -3.09
CA ASP A 246 0.72 -10.00 -1.70
C ASP A 246 -0.75 -10.42 -1.60
N ILE A 247 -1.08 -11.21 -0.58
CA ILE A 247 -2.41 -11.77 -0.40
C ILE A 247 -2.86 -11.49 1.02
N GLU A 248 -4.02 -10.87 1.15
CA GLU A 248 -4.72 -10.74 2.41
C GLU A 248 -5.96 -11.64 2.41
N ARG A 249 -6.16 -12.41 3.48
CA ARG A 249 -7.35 -13.26 3.63
C ARG A 249 -7.72 -13.50 5.08
N ALA A 250 -8.98 -13.85 5.29
CA ALA A 250 -9.42 -14.39 6.57
C ALA A 250 -8.71 -15.72 6.92
N VAL A 251 -8.35 -15.90 8.18
CA VAL A 251 -7.83 -17.19 8.67
C VAL A 251 -8.96 -18.23 8.63
N PRO A 252 -8.72 -19.44 8.07
CA PRO A 252 -9.71 -20.51 8.07
C PRO A 252 -10.27 -20.80 9.47
N GLY A 253 -11.60 -20.73 9.61
CA GLY A 253 -12.30 -20.92 10.88
C GLY A 253 -12.22 -19.74 11.87
N GLN A 254 -11.52 -18.67 11.54
CA GLN A 254 -11.39 -17.45 12.35
C GLN A 254 -11.62 -16.19 11.49
N PRO A 255 -12.88 -15.89 11.09
CA PRO A 255 -13.19 -14.83 10.14
C PRO A 255 -12.86 -13.41 10.63
N ASN A 256 -12.64 -13.22 11.93
CA ASN A 256 -12.20 -11.97 12.53
C ASN A 256 -10.66 -11.82 12.59
N ARG A 257 -9.91 -12.76 11.99
CA ARG A 257 -8.45 -12.73 11.90
C ARG A 257 -8.01 -12.59 10.47
N LEU A 258 -7.08 -11.68 10.25
CA LEU A 258 -6.41 -11.47 8.97
C LEU A 258 -5.07 -12.21 8.98
N VAL A 259 -4.73 -12.79 7.84
CA VAL A 259 -3.40 -13.31 7.56
C VAL A 259 -2.93 -12.77 6.21
N SER A 260 -1.68 -12.33 6.17
CA SER A 260 -1.01 -11.84 4.97
C SER A 260 0.01 -12.85 4.49
N TYR A 261 0.07 -13.06 3.17
CA TYR A 261 1.03 -13.95 2.53
C TYR A 261 1.76 -13.25 1.39
N ASP A 262 3.09 -13.41 1.37
CA ASP A 262 3.90 -13.19 0.17
C ASP A 262 3.79 -14.40 -0.76
N TYR A 263 3.72 -14.15 -2.06
CA TYR A 263 3.72 -15.15 -3.11
C TYR A 263 4.89 -14.95 -4.07
N ARG A 264 5.75 -15.97 -4.18
CA ARG A 264 6.87 -16.04 -5.16
C ARG A 264 7.01 -17.47 -5.70
N GLY A 265 5.93 -18.02 -6.26
CA GLY A 265 5.82 -19.45 -6.60
C GLY A 265 5.54 -20.36 -5.40
N GLY A 266 5.00 -19.77 -4.33
CA GLY A 266 4.69 -20.41 -3.06
C GLY A 266 4.26 -19.36 -2.04
N PHE A 267 3.40 -19.76 -1.09
CA PHE A 267 2.80 -18.86 -0.11
C PHE A 267 3.54 -18.88 1.23
N HIS A 268 4.09 -17.73 1.61
CA HIS A 268 4.80 -17.53 2.88
C HIS A 268 4.06 -16.48 3.70
N GLN A 269 3.76 -16.78 4.97
CA GLN A 269 3.13 -15.78 5.83
C GLN A 269 4.13 -14.64 6.06
N SER A 270 3.76 -13.42 5.69
CA SER A 270 4.62 -12.24 5.75
C SER A 270 4.61 -11.59 7.14
N ASP A 271 3.45 -11.65 7.82
CA ASP A 271 3.18 -10.89 9.04
C ASP A 271 2.47 -11.70 10.12
N ASP A 272 2.52 -11.22 11.37
CA ASP A 272 1.72 -11.77 12.46
C ASP A 272 0.21 -11.61 12.19
N LEU A 273 -0.59 -12.54 12.70
CA LEU A 273 -2.06 -12.47 12.58
C LEU A 273 -2.61 -11.20 13.24
N THR A 274 -3.45 -10.47 12.52
CA THR A 274 -4.11 -9.26 13.03
C THR A 274 -5.63 -9.44 13.13
N THR A 275 -6.35 -8.40 13.54
CA THR A 275 -7.82 -8.42 13.64
C THR A 275 -8.42 -7.76 12.42
N ARG A 276 -9.50 -8.35 11.87
CA ARG A 276 -10.31 -7.76 10.78
C ARG A 276 -11.80 -7.77 11.15
N PRO A 277 -12.62 -6.84 10.60
CA PRO A 277 -14.08 -6.96 10.61
C PRO A 277 -14.53 -8.29 9.98
N VAL A 278 -15.59 -8.88 10.52
CA VAL A 278 -16.12 -10.16 10.02
C VAL A 278 -16.88 -10.01 8.71
N ASP A 279 -17.35 -8.80 8.44
CA ASP A 279 -18.10 -8.38 7.25
C ASP A 279 -17.18 -7.73 6.19
N THR A 280 -15.87 -7.77 6.38
CA THR A 280 -14.90 -7.36 5.35
C THR A 280 -15.20 -8.11 4.04
N PRO A 281 -15.46 -7.38 2.94
CA PRO A 281 -15.77 -7.96 1.64
C PRO A 281 -14.64 -8.88 1.16
N THR A 282 -15.00 -9.91 0.39
CA THR A 282 -14.04 -10.86 -0.17
C THR A 282 -14.31 -11.10 -1.64
N VAL A 283 -13.25 -11.32 -2.40
CA VAL A 283 -13.28 -11.68 -3.81
C VAL A 283 -13.07 -13.19 -3.98
N ASP A 284 -13.89 -13.81 -4.83
CA ASP A 284 -13.64 -15.18 -5.31
C ASP A 284 -12.82 -15.12 -6.60
N LEU A 285 -11.52 -15.38 -6.48
CA LEU A 285 -10.58 -15.39 -7.60
C LEU A 285 -10.94 -16.45 -8.65
N GLY A 286 -11.66 -17.50 -8.26
CA GLY A 286 -12.10 -18.56 -9.15
C GLY A 286 -13.17 -18.11 -10.15
N ALA A 287 -13.82 -16.97 -9.92
CA ALA A 287 -14.82 -16.40 -10.81
C ALA A 287 -14.22 -15.54 -11.94
N LEU A 288 -12.91 -15.27 -11.90
CA LEU A 288 -12.21 -14.43 -12.86
C LEU A 288 -11.98 -15.17 -14.18
N ASP A 289 -12.33 -14.55 -15.30
CA ASP A 289 -11.93 -15.01 -16.63
C ASP A 289 -10.49 -14.56 -16.91
N THR A 290 -9.54 -15.40 -16.52
CA THR A 290 -8.10 -15.14 -16.67
C THR A 290 -7.68 -14.94 -18.13
N GLY A 291 -8.37 -15.57 -19.08
CA GLY A 291 -8.12 -15.39 -20.50
C GLY A 291 -8.61 -14.04 -21.02
N ALA A 292 -9.77 -13.57 -20.54
CA ALA A 292 -10.27 -12.24 -20.87
C ALA A 292 -9.44 -11.14 -20.21
N ILE A 293 -9.13 -11.26 -18.92
CA ILE A 293 -8.26 -10.32 -18.21
C ILE A 293 -6.88 -10.28 -18.86
N GLY A 294 -6.30 -11.44 -19.21
CA GLY A 294 -5.02 -11.50 -19.91
C GLY A 294 -4.96 -10.73 -21.24
N ARG A 295 -6.08 -10.68 -21.98
CA ARG A 295 -6.18 -9.85 -23.19
C ARG A 295 -6.19 -8.36 -22.84
N VAL A 296 -6.94 -7.97 -21.80
CA VAL A 296 -6.92 -6.58 -21.31
C VAL A 296 -5.53 -6.17 -20.85
N LEU A 297 -4.81 -7.02 -20.11
CA LEU A 297 -3.44 -6.75 -19.67
C LEU A 297 -2.48 -6.53 -20.86
N THR A 298 -2.69 -7.26 -21.96
CA THR A 298 -1.89 -7.10 -23.19
C THR A 298 -2.14 -5.74 -23.85
N ASP A 299 -3.40 -5.30 -23.89
CA ASP A 299 -3.82 -4.05 -24.53
C ASP A 299 -3.74 -2.83 -23.57
N ALA A 300 -3.49 -3.07 -22.28
CA ALA A 300 -3.56 -2.09 -21.20
C ALA A 300 -2.74 -0.82 -21.47
N PRO A 301 -1.48 -0.88 -21.96
CA PRO A 301 -0.71 0.33 -22.25
C PRO A 301 -1.34 1.23 -23.32
N ALA A 302 -1.92 0.62 -24.36
CA ALA A 302 -2.61 1.34 -25.42
C ALA A 302 -3.92 1.95 -24.91
N ILE A 303 -4.68 1.22 -24.07
CA ILE A 303 -5.93 1.70 -23.47
C ILE A 303 -5.66 2.89 -22.52
N ALA A 304 -4.63 2.76 -21.68
CA ALA A 304 -4.20 3.78 -20.73
C ALA A 304 -3.47 4.96 -21.40
N ARG A 305 -3.18 4.89 -22.71
CA ARG A 305 -2.45 5.91 -23.48
C ARG A 305 -1.06 6.21 -22.92
N VAL A 306 -0.38 5.20 -22.36
CA VAL A 306 0.99 5.32 -21.85
C VAL A 306 1.96 4.85 -22.94
N PRO A 307 2.71 5.75 -23.59
CA PRO A 307 3.73 5.39 -24.58
C PRO A 307 4.77 4.45 -23.98
N ASP A 308 5.13 3.38 -24.69
CA ASP A 308 6.09 2.36 -24.21
C ASP A 308 5.78 1.84 -22.79
N GLY A 309 4.50 1.89 -22.40
CA GLY A 309 4.05 1.49 -21.09
C GLY A 309 4.05 -0.03 -20.91
N VAL A 310 4.26 -0.45 -19.66
CA VAL A 310 4.14 -1.84 -19.23
C VAL A 310 3.17 -1.91 -18.04
N VAL A 311 2.48 -3.04 -17.89
CA VAL A 311 1.71 -3.29 -16.68
C VAL A 311 2.71 -3.50 -15.54
N THR A 312 2.61 -2.69 -14.48
CA THR A 312 3.49 -2.81 -13.31
C THR A 312 2.91 -3.76 -12.27
N HIS A 313 1.62 -3.64 -12.02
CA HIS A 313 0.90 -4.47 -11.07
C HIS A 313 -0.60 -4.43 -11.33
N MET A 314 -1.32 -5.35 -10.69
CA MET A 314 -2.77 -5.37 -10.63
C MET A 314 -3.26 -5.76 -9.23
N SER A 315 -4.41 -5.24 -8.82
CA SER A 315 -5.09 -5.61 -7.57
C SER A 315 -6.42 -6.30 -7.85
N PHE A 316 -6.85 -7.15 -6.92
CA PHE A 316 -8.16 -7.80 -6.89
C PHE A 316 -8.82 -7.54 -5.55
N ASP A 317 -9.96 -6.87 -5.57
CA ASP A 317 -10.68 -6.46 -4.38
C ASP A 317 -12.17 -6.26 -4.71
N ILE A 318 -12.95 -5.99 -3.66
CA ILE A 318 -14.34 -5.53 -3.83
C ILE A 318 -14.31 -4.01 -3.83
N GLU A 319 -14.73 -3.42 -4.96
CA GLU A 319 -14.78 -1.97 -5.10
C GLU A 319 -15.65 -1.36 -3.99
N THR A 320 -15.14 -0.30 -3.36
CA THR A 320 -15.80 0.36 -2.23
C THR A 320 -16.59 1.59 -2.68
N PHE A 321 -16.25 2.16 -3.83
CA PHE A 321 -16.80 3.43 -4.30
C PHE A 321 -17.81 3.27 -5.46
N PRO A 322 -18.88 4.09 -5.49
CA PRO A 322 -19.76 4.16 -6.64
C PRO A 322 -19.02 4.56 -7.93
N PRO A 323 -19.46 4.08 -9.11
CA PRO A 323 -20.71 3.35 -9.34
C PRO A 323 -20.60 1.82 -9.18
N HIS A 324 -19.42 1.28 -8.89
CA HIS A 324 -19.18 -0.17 -8.85
C HIS A 324 -19.08 -0.74 -7.43
N ALA A 325 -19.43 0.03 -6.40
CA ALA A 325 -19.42 -0.39 -5.00
C ALA A 325 -20.08 -1.77 -4.79
N GLY A 326 -19.33 -2.70 -4.18
CA GLY A 326 -19.74 -4.07 -3.92
C GLY A 326 -19.48 -5.06 -5.07
N ALA A 327 -18.96 -4.60 -6.21
CA ALA A 327 -18.58 -5.48 -7.31
C ALA A 327 -17.11 -5.94 -7.17
N PRO A 328 -16.79 -7.19 -7.53
CA PRO A 328 -15.40 -7.60 -7.66
C PRO A 328 -14.76 -6.90 -8.86
N THR A 329 -13.60 -6.30 -8.64
CA THR A 329 -12.87 -5.53 -9.66
C THR A 329 -11.41 -5.94 -9.70
N VAL A 330 -10.81 -5.70 -10.88
CA VAL A 330 -9.38 -5.81 -11.11
C VAL A 330 -8.87 -4.43 -11.50
N SER A 331 -8.02 -3.84 -10.67
CA SER A 331 -7.35 -2.58 -11.01
C SER A 331 -6.01 -2.91 -11.64
N VAL A 332 -5.74 -2.37 -12.82
CA VAL A 332 -4.51 -2.63 -13.59
C VAL A 332 -3.77 -1.32 -13.78
N TYR A 333 -2.50 -1.29 -13.39
CA TYR A 333 -1.67 -0.11 -13.39
C TYR A 333 -0.60 -0.21 -14.48
N VAL A 334 -0.47 0.85 -15.27
CA VAL A 334 0.51 0.95 -16.35
C VAL A 334 1.41 2.15 -16.09
N SER A 335 2.72 1.96 -16.27
CA SER A 335 3.67 3.06 -16.31
C SER A 335 4.78 2.82 -17.32
N ASN A 336 5.57 3.85 -17.60
CA ASN A 336 6.78 3.77 -18.38
C ASN A 336 8.00 4.35 -17.64
N SER A 337 9.15 4.38 -18.30
CA SER A 337 10.41 4.91 -17.74
C SER A 337 10.46 6.43 -17.57
N PHE A 338 9.43 7.16 -18.00
CA PHE A 338 9.31 8.61 -17.91
C PHE A 338 8.31 9.04 -16.82
N ASP A 339 7.89 8.11 -15.96
CA ASP A 339 6.87 8.31 -14.92
C ASP A 339 5.49 8.72 -15.49
N GLU A 340 5.26 8.48 -16.79
CA GLU A 340 3.95 8.60 -17.39
C GLU A 340 3.13 7.36 -17.00
N SER A 341 1.94 7.58 -16.45
CA SER A 341 1.13 6.50 -15.89
C SER A 341 -0.34 6.65 -16.21
N GLY A 342 -1.02 5.51 -16.18
CA GLY A 342 -2.45 5.40 -16.30
C GLY A 342 -2.91 4.08 -15.71
N TRP A 343 -4.19 3.97 -15.41
CA TRP A 343 -4.74 2.75 -14.87
C TRP A 343 -6.16 2.52 -15.34
N LEU A 344 -6.59 1.27 -15.24
CA LEU A 344 -7.88 0.81 -15.71
C LEU A 344 -8.50 -0.13 -14.70
N MET A 345 -9.82 -0.01 -14.56
CA MET A 345 -10.64 -0.86 -13.73
C MET A 345 -11.39 -1.81 -14.64
N VAL A 346 -11.30 -3.10 -14.31
CA VAL A 346 -11.76 -4.21 -15.13
C VAL A 346 -12.68 -5.07 -14.28
N GLY A 347 -13.78 -5.54 -14.85
CA GLY A 347 -14.64 -6.50 -14.19
C GLY A 347 -14.14 -7.93 -14.32
N PRO A 348 -14.79 -8.89 -13.65
CA PRO A 348 -14.31 -10.27 -13.56
C PRO A 348 -14.31 -11.00 -14.91
N ALA A 349 -15.08 -10.56 -15.90
CA ALA A 349 -15.11 -11.14 -17.24
C ALA A 349 -14.20 -10.41 -18.24
N GLY A 350 -13.31 -9.53 -17.77
CA GLY A 350 -12.39 -8.76 -18.60
C GLY A 350 -13.04 -7.55 -19.28
N GLU A 351 -14.21 -7.11 -18.84
CA GLU A 351 -14.83 -5.87 -19.29
C GLU A 351 -14.12 -4.66 -18.70
N VAL A 352 -13.72 -3.69 -19.53
CA VAL A 352 -13.15 -2.43 -19.03
C VAL A 352 -14.28 -1.55 -18.51
N LEU A 353 -14.34 -1.38 -17.20
CA LEU A 353 -15.36 -0.59 -16.51
C LEU A 353 -15.03 0.90 -16.55
N ARG A 354 -13.75 1.24 -16.32
CA ARG A 354 -13.28 2.62 -16.30
C ARG A 354 -11.79 2.71 -16.66
N VAL A 355 -11.41 3.83 -17.25
CA VAL A 355 -10.03 4.13 -17.65
C VAL A 355 -9.65 5.50 -17.13
N TRP A 356 -8.48 5.59 -16.51
CA TRP A 356 -7.78 6.81 -16.15
C TRP A 356 -6.52 6.86 -17.01
N PRO A 357 -6.62 7.44 -18.22
CA PRO A 357 -5.50 7.47 -19.14
C PRO A 357 -4.46 8.49 -18.70
N PHE A 358 -3.23 8.33 -19.18
CA PHE A 358 -2.25 9.40 -19.16
C PHE A 358 -2.74 10.58 -19.99
N GLU A 359 -2.83 11.75 -19.36
CA GLU A 359 -3.14 13.03 -20.00
C GLU A 359 -1.82 13.84 -20.07
N GLY A 360 -1.17 13.78 -21.24
CA GLY A 360 0.16 14.39 -21.44
C GLY A 360 0.20 15.91 -21.51
#